data_AF-A0A7J5Y4R2-F1
#
_entry.id   AF-A0A7J5Y4R2-F1
#
_cell.length_a   1.000
_cell.length_b   1.000
_cell.length_c   1.000
_cell.angle_alpha   90.00
_cell.angle_beta   90.00
_cell.angle_gamma   90.00
#
_symmetry.space_group_name_H-M   'P 1'
#
loop_
_entity.id
_entity.type
_entity.pdbx_description
1 polymer ?
#
loop_
_entity_poly.entity_id
_entity_poly.type
_entity_poly.pdbx_seq_one_letter_code
_entity_poly.pdbx_strand_id
1 'polypeptide(L)'
;MDDLKVFKVLDLEEFQKTFSAYQKPQKDHEEDQSFVRKVKELSVIDGRRAQNCNILLLRLKLTNEEIRHAVLSMDEQEDLPKDMLEQVTHYHIF
;
A
#
# COMPACT_ATOMS: atom_id res chain seq x y z
N MET A 1 -2.41 30.64 -5.91
CA MET A 1 -1.42 30.55 -4.81
C MET A 1 -0.05 30.58 -5.46
N ASP A 2 0.88 31.37 -4.92
CA ASP A 2 2.24 31.45 -5.47
C ASP A 2 3.12 30.50 -4.66
N ASP A 3 3.27 29.27 -5.15
CA ASP A 3 3.90 28.17 -4.42
C ASP A 3 5.36 28.50 -4.06
N LEU A 4 6.03 29.34 -4.88
CA LEU A 4 7.38 29.84 -4.59
C LEU A 4 7.47 30.69 -3.32
N LYS A 5 6.38 31.34 -2.90
CA LYS A 5 6.33 32.06 -1.62
C LYS A 5 6.15 31.09 -0.45
N VAL A 6 5.41 30.00 -0.63
CA VAL A 6 5.17 28.98 0.39
C VAL A 6 6.47 28.23 0.70
N PHE A 7 7.25 27.85 -0.31
CA PHE A 7 8.54 27.17 -0.13
C PHE A 7 9.58 27.98 0.66
N LYS A 8 9.44 29.32 0.73
CA LYS A 8 10.35 30.18 1.51
C LYS A 8 10.03 30.23 3.00
N VAL A 9 8.82 29.84 3.40
CA VAL A 9 8.36 29.86 4.79
C VAL A 9 8.20 28.44 5.36
N LEU A 10 8.19 27.43 4.49
CA LEU A 10 8.11 26.03 4.89
C LEU A 10 9.49 25.50 5.29
N ASP A 11 9.55 24.79 6.42
CA ASP A 11 10.72 23.98 6.76
C ASP A 11 10.71 22.70 5.92
N LEU A 12 11.52 22.68 4.86
CA LEU A 12 11.60 21.56 3.93
C LEU A 12 12.27 20.33 4.55
N GLU A 13 13.14 20.52 5.55
CA GLU A 13 13.82 19.41 6.22
C GLU A 13 12.86 18.68 7.16
N GLU A 14 12.08 19.43 7.94
CA GLU A 14 11.01 18.86 8.77
C GLU A 14 9.92 18.19 7.91
N PHE A 15 9.54 18.81 6.80
CA PHE A 15 8.57 18.24 5.86
C PHE A 15 9.06 16.90 5.29
N GLN A 16 10.30 16.84 4.79
CA GLN A 16 10.88 15.60 4.26
C GLN A 16 10.98 14.50 5.32
N LYS A 17 11.32 14.85 6.56
CA LYS A 17 11.38 13.89 7.66
C LYS A 17 10.00 13.36 8.04
N THR A 18 8.97 14.22 8.02
CA THR A 18 7.60 13.90 8.41
C THR A 18 6.91 13.02 7.37
N PHE A 19 7.11 13.31 6.08
CA PHE A 19 6.53 12.58 4.96
C PHE A 19 7.53 11.63 4.28
N SER A 20 8.52 11.14 5.04
CA SER A 20 9.49 10.17 4.54
C SER A 20 8.79 8.90 4.06
N ALA A 21 9.05 8.51 2.82
CA ALA A 21 8.59 7.24 2.27
C ALA A 21 9.18 6.04 3.03
N TYR A 22 10.32 6.21 3.71
CA TYR A 22 10.88 5.18 4.57
C TYR A 22 10.32 5.31 5.98
N GLN A 23 9.55 4.31 6.39
CA GLN A 23 8.91 4.23 7.69
C GLN A 23 9.54 3.11 8.53
N LYS A 24 9.35 3.19 9.85
CA LYS A 24 9.69 2.04 10.72
C LYS A 24 8.68 0.92 10.39
N PRO A 25 9.11 -0.36 10.36
CA PRO A 25 8.20 -1.46 10.07
C PRO A 25 6.97 -1.37 10.98
N GLN A 26 5.76 -1.48 10.41
CA GLN A 26 4.58 -1.62 11.23
C GLN A 26 4.72 -2.90 12.05
N LYS A 27 4.52 -2.80 13.37
CA LYS A 27 4.41 -4.00 14.20
C LYS A 27 3.08 -4.63 13.87
N ASP A 28 3.08 -5.60 12.96
CA ASP A 28 1.93 -6.47 12.82
C ASP A 28 1.67 -7.16 14.17
N HIS A 29 0.39 -7.14 14.56
CA HIS A 29 -0.14 -7.95 15.63
C HIS A 29 -0.01 -9.41 15.18
N GLU A 30 1.08 -10.07 15.52
CA GLU A 30 1.13 -11.47 15.97
C GLU A 30 2.58 -11.92 16.13
N GLU A 31 2.75 -12.77 17.13
CA GLU A 31 4.02 -13.20 17.71
C GLU A 31 4.74 -14.19 16.77
N ASP A 32 5.60 -13.73 15.87
CA ASP A 32 6.73 -14.56 15.44
C ASP A 32 7.89 -13.75 14.84
N GLN A 33 9.11 -14.23 15.09
CA GLN A 33 10.36 -13.89 14.40
C GLN A 33 11.06 -12.58 14.79
N SER A 34 11.77 -12.73 15.90
CA SER A 34 12.79 -11.88 16.50
C SER A 34 14.01 -11.50 15.63
N PHE A 35 13.96 -11.52 14.28
CA PHE A 35 15.16 -11.25 13.46
C PHE A 35 15.05 -10.28 12.26
N VAL A 36 13.89 -9.69 11.93
CA VAL A 36 13.76 -8.81 10.73
C VAL A 36 13.91 -7.29 11.04
N ARG A 37 14.18 -6.91 12.29
CA ARG A 37 13.93 -5.55 12.84
C ARG A 37 14.90 -4.43 12.43
N LYS A 38 15.44 -4.40 11.21
CA LYS A 38 16.23 -3.23 10.74
C LYS A 38 15.94 -2.73 9.33
N VAL A 39 15.09 -3.40 8.55
CA VAL A 39 14.76 -2.89 7.22
C VAL A 39 13.67 -1.83 7.37
N LYS A 40 13.97 -0.58 6.99
CA LYS A 40 12.95 0.46 6.88
C LYS A 40 12.02 0.08 5.73
N GLU A 41 10.73 0.07 6.00
CA GLU A 41 9.71 -0.25 5.02
C GLU A 41 9.49 0.96 4.11
N LEU A 42 9.43 0.73 2.79
CA LEU A 42 9.13 1.76 1.82
C LEU A 42 7.61 1.83 1.62
N SER A 43 6.99 2.91 2.06
CA SER A 43 5.57 3.19 1.87
C SER A 43 5.39 4.56 1.23
N VAL A 44 4.84 4.57 0.02
CA VAL A 44 4.53 5.78 -0.75
C VAL A 44 3.02 6.06 -0.76
N ILE A 45 2.22 5.04 -0.44
CA ILE A 45 0.76 5.15 -0.31
C ILE A 45 0.39 5.68 1.08
N ASP A 46 -0.61 6.53 1.16
CA ASP A 46 -1.07 7.02 2.46
C ASP A 46 -1.74 5.91 3.29
N GLY A 47 -1.78 6.09 4.61
CA GLY A 47 -2.25 5.06 5.54
C GLY A 47 -3.69 4.60 5.31
N ARG A 48 -4.57 5.45 4.78
CA ARG A 48 -5.96 5.06 4.47
C ARG A 48 -6.01 4.14 3.26
N ARG A 49 -5.29 4.49 2.19
CA ARG A 49 -5.17 3.63 0.99
C ARG A 49 -4.49 2.30 1.33
N ALA A 50 -3.40 2.34 2.11
CA ALA A 50 -2.71 1.14 2.58
C ALA A 50 -3.65 0.21 3.36
N GLN A 51 -4.44 0.76 4.28
CA GLN A 51 -5.40 -0.02 5.05
C GLN A 51 -6.48 -0.66 4.18
N ASN A 52 -7.03 0.08 3.20
CA ASN A 52 -8.02 -0.47 2.26
C ASN A 52 -7.43 -1.63 1.44
N CYS A 53 -6.21 -1.47 0.94
CA CYS A 53 -5.50 -2.54 0.23
C CYS A 53 -5.26 -3.75 1.13
N ASN A 54 -4.82 -3.56 2.37
CA ASN A 54 -4.60 -4.66 3.32
C ASN A 54 -5.91 -5.42 3.61
N ILE A 55 -7.02 -4.72 3.81
CA ILE A 55 -8.34 -5.35 4.00
C ILE A 55 -8.73 -6.16 2.76
N LEU A 56 -8.55 -5.60 1.56
CA LEU A 56 -8.84 -6.30 0.30
C LEU A 56 -7.99 -7.58 0.16
N LEU A 57 -6.68 -7.47 0.37
CA LEU A 57 -5.74 -8.60 0.26
C LEU A 57 -6.05 -9.71 1.27
N LEU A 58 -6.39 -9.36 2.52
CA LEU A 58 -6.81 -10.34 3.54
C LEU A 58 -8.10 -11.08 3.17
N ARG A 59 -9.01 -10.43 2.44
CA ARG A 59 -10.26 -11.05 1.97
C ARG A 59 -10.07 -11.89 0.71
N LEU A 60 -9.20 -11.47 -0.20
CA LEU A 60 -8.87 -12.21 -1.43
C LEU A 60 -8.18 -13.54 -1.12
N LYS A 61 -7.29 -13.58 -0.12
CA LYS A 61 -6.48 -14.77 0.21
C LYS A 61 -5.71 -15.35 -0.98
N LEU A 62 -5.40 -14.51 -1.96
CA LEU A 62 -4.56 -14.82 -3.11
C LEU A 62 -3.21 -14.12 -2.96
N THR A 63 -2.16 -14.78 -3.40
CA THR A 63 -0.83 -14.19 -3.55
C THR A 63 -0.81 -13.19 -4.71
N ASN A 64 0.19 -12.29 -4.72
CA ASN A 64 0.34 -11.32 -5.80
C ASN A 64 0.47 -11.99 -7.19
N GLU A 65 1.12 -13.16 -7.26
CA GLU A 65 1.26 -13.91 -8.51
C GLU A 65 -0.08 -14.52 -8.95
N GLU A 66 -0.88 -15.04 -8.02
CA GLU A 66 -2.23 -15.55 -8.32
C GLU A 66 -3.16 -14.43 -8.79
N ILE A 67 -3.15 -13.27 -8.11
CA ILE A 67 -3.92 -12.09 -8.54
C ILE A 67 -3.49 -11.66 -9.94
N ARG A 68 -2.19 -11.58 -10.21
CA ARG A 68 -1.66 -11.22 -11.53
C ARG A 68 -2.06 -12.24 -12.59
N HIS A 69 -1.99 -13.53 -12.29
CA HIS A 69 -2.37 -14.58 -13.22
C HIS A 69 -3.86 -14.50 -13.55
N ALA A 70 -4.73 -14.38 -12.54
CA ALA A 70 -6.17 -14.24 -12.70
C ALA A 70 -6.53 -12.99 -13.53
N VAL A 71 -5.89 -11.84 -13.30
CA VAL A 71 -6.14 -10.64 -14.11
C VAL A 71 -5.71 -10.84 -15.57
N LEU A 72 -4.56 -11.48 -15.82
CA LEU A 72 -4.04 -11.69 -17.17
C LEU A 72 -4.77 -12.80 -17.94
N SER A 73 -5.34 -13.78 -17.25
CA SER A 73 -6.14 -14.87 -17.84
C SER A 73 -7.64 -14.52 -17.96
N MET A 74 -8.04 -13.28 -17.62
CA MET A 74 -9.44 -12.88 -17.52
C MET A 74 -10.26 -13.75 -16.56
N ASP A 75 -9.61 -14.20 -15.48
CA ASP A 75 -10.20 -15.00 -14.40
C ASP A 75 -10.82 -16.33 -14.90
N GLU A 76 -10.09 -17.04 -15.77
CA GLU A 76 -10.56 -18.30 -16.36
C GLU A 76 -10.92 -19.38 -15.31
N GLN A 77 -10.31 -19.31 -14.12
CA GLN A 77 -10.55 -20.25 -13.01
C GLN A 77 -11.71 -19.80 -12.08
N GLU A 78 -12.32 -18.64 -12.33
CA GLU A 78 -13.33 -18.00 -11.47
C GLU A 78 -12.85 -17.83 -10.01
N ASP A 79 -11.57 -17.53 -9.83
CA ASP A 79 -10.93 -17.36 -8.52
C ASP A 79 -11.23 -15.97 -7.92
N LEU A 80 -11.68 -15.00 -8.72
CA LEU A 80 -12.00 -13.65 -8.29
C LEU A 80 -13.51 -13.43 -8.15
N PRO A 81 -14.02 -13.26 -6.91
CA PRO A 81 -15.40 -12.85 -6.70
C PRO A 81 -15.72 -11.52 -7.40
N LYS A 82 -16.91 -11.39 -8.00
CA LYS A 82 -17.30 -10.17 -8.76
C LYS A 82 -17.17 -8.87 -7.94
N ASP A 83 -17.48 -8.91 -6.65
CA ASP A 83 -17.35 -7.78 -5.72
C ASP A 83 -15.90 -7.41 -5.41
N MET A 84 -14.99 -8.37 -5.54
CA MET A 84 -13.54 -8.16 -5.36
C MET A 84 -12.87 -7.71 -6.66
N LEU A 85 -13.33 -8.19 -7.82
CA LEU A 85 -12.87 -7.72 -9.13
C LEU A 85 -13.15 -6.21 -9.33
N GLU A 86 -14.34 -5.76 -8.93
CA GLU A 86 -14.69 -4.34 -8.92
C GLU A 86 -13.74 -3.54 -8.01
N GLN A 87 -13.37 -4.08 -6.85
CA GLN A 87 -12.42 -3.43 -5.94
C GLN A 87 -11.01 -3.39 -6.51
N VAL A 88 -10.47 -4.50 -7.02
CA VAL A 88 -9.12 -4.57 -7.60
C VAL A 88 -8.96 -3.57 -8.76
N THR A 89 -9.98 -3.43 -9.61
CA THR A 89 -9.99 -2.45 -10.70
C THR A 89 -10.13 -1.01 -10.21
N HIS A 90 -10.91 -0.76 -9.15
CA HIS A 90 -11.06 0.59 -8.57
C HIS A 90 -9.80 1.08 -7.82
N TYR A 91 -9.10 0.21 -7.10
CA TYR A 91 -7.92 0.59 -6.29
C TYR A 91 -6.64 0.76 -7.11
N HIS A 92 -6.59 0.27 -8.36
CA HIS A 92 -5.41 0.37 -9.22
C HIS A 92 -5.40 1.60 -10.16
N ILE A 93 -6.49 2.39 -10.23
CA ILE A 93 -6.60 3.55 -11.14
C ILE A 93 -6.38 4.92 -10.45
N PHE A 94 -6.28 5.01 -9.13
CA PHE A 94 -5.95 6.27 -8.42
C PHE A 94 -5.03 6.04 -7.23
#